data_AF-A0A1B8AFM5-F1
#
_entry.id   AF-A0A1B8AFM5-F1
#
_cell.length_a   1.000
_cell.length_b   1.000
_cell.length_c   1.000
_cell.angle_alpha   90.00
_cell.angle_beta   90.00
_cell.angle_gamma   90.00
#
_symmetry.space_group_name_H-M   'P 1'
#
loop_
_entity.id
_entity.type
_entity.pdbx_description
1 polymer ?
#
loop_
_entity_poly.entity_id
_entity_poly.type
_entity_poly.pdbx_seq_one_letter_code
_entity_poly.pdbx_strand_id
1 'polypeptide(L)'
;MAAIGTLVFCTDCGNLLPATKGTQRNVLRCECCGAENRDTGSKVTITQTKPSDFPSFLRQKLQSSVQSVEKHNLQTESTAHETCPKCGREEVKYTTVQLRSADEGSTVIYSCECGNSWNENN
;
A
#
# COMPACT_ATOMS: atom_id res chain seq x y z
N MET A 1 5.89 -10.60 37.72
CA MET A 1 6.74 -10.65 36.50
C MET A 1 6.59 -9.32 35.79
N ALA A 2 7.67 -8.62 35.45
CA ALA A 2 7.64 -7.27 34.87
C ALA A 2 8.34 -7.15 33.50
N ALA A 3 8.48 -8.26 32.77
CA ALA A 3 9.19 -8.29 31.48
C ALA A 3 8.26 -8.69 30.32
N ILE A 4 8.15 -7.82 29.31
CA ILE A 4 7.40 -8.02 28.06
C ILE A 4 8.42 -8.07 26.91
N GLY A 5 8.56 -9.22 26.26
CA GLY A 5 9.64 -9.42 25.27
C GLY A 5 11.02 -9.20 25.91
N THR A 6 11.82 -8.31 25.34
CA THR A 6 13.14 -7.88 25.85
C THR A 6 13.07 -6.67 26.78
N LEU A 7 11.90 -6.06 26.95
CA LEU A 7 11.71 -4.87 27.77
C LEU A 7 11.41 -5.27 29.22
N VAL A 8 12.03 -4.58 30.17
CA VAL A 8 11.84 -4.79 31.62
C VAL A 8 11.29 -3.51 32.24
N PHE A 9 10.27 -3.65 33.07
CA PHE A 9 9.63 -2.55 33.81
C PHE A 9 9.92 -2.68 35.30
N CYS A 10 9.91 -1.55 36.00
CA CYS A 10 10.01 -1.50 37.44
C CYS A 10 8.73 -2.06 38.09
N THR A 11 8.86 -2.96 39.06
CA THR A 11 7.70 -3.52 39.79
C THR A 11 6.99 -2.52 40.67
N ASP A 12 7.68 -1.45 41.07
CA ASP A 12 7.20 -0.54 42.11
C ASP A 12 6.51 0.69 41.51
N CYS A 13 7.11 1.29 40.48
CA CYS A 13 6.58 2.51 39.84
C CYS A 13 6.15 2.34 38.38
N GLY A 14 6.36 1.15 37.78
CA GLY A 14 5.98 0.88 36.40
C GLY A 14 6.86 1.54 35.32
N ASN A 15 7.92 2.26 35.69
CA ASN A 15 8.81 2.90 34.74
C ASN A 15 9.60 1.87 33.89
N LEU A 16 9.89 2.22 32.64
CA LEU A 16 10.75 1.39 31.77
C LEU A 16 12.19 1.43 32.31
N LEU A 17 12.78 0.26 32.55
CA LEU A 17 14.15 0.15 33.02
C LEU A 17 15.14 0.20 31.84
N PRO A 18 16.38 0.65 32.06
CA PRO A 18 17.40 0.66 31.02
C PRO A 18 17.67 -0.74 30.47
N ALA A 19 18.13 -0.81 29.21
CA ALA A 19 18.46 -2.07 28.56
C ALA A 19 19.45 -2.92 29.38
N THR A 20 19.23 -4.23 29.40
CA THR A 20 20.08 -5.24 30.05
C THR A 20 21.54 -5.03 29.70
N LYS A 21 22.37 -4.67 30.68
CA LYS A 21 23.83 -4.46 30.48
C LYS A 21 24.66 -5.74 30.63
N GLY A 22 24.03 -6.89 30.89
CA GLY A 22 24.72 -8.18 31.09
C GLY A 22 25.68 -8.18 32.28
N THR A 23 25.43 -7.35 33.30
CA THR A 23 26.28 -7.26 34.49
C THR A 23 26.19 -8.54 35.33
N GLN A 24 27.28 -8.93 36.02
CA GLN A 24 27.38 -10.17 36.81
C GLN A 24 26.27 -10.35 37.87
N ARG A 25 25.60 -9.28 38.31
CA ARG A 25 24.53 -9.33 39.33
C ARG A 25 23.12 -9.36 38.74
N ASN A 26 22.92 -9.13 37.44
CA ASN A 26 21.59 -9.06 36.80
C ASN A 26 20.61 -8.16 37.58
N VAL A 27 21.04 -6.97 37.97
CA VAL A 27 20.20 -5.98 38.68
C VAL A 27 20.17 -4.67 37.89
N LEU A 28 18.97 -4.13 37.70
CA LEU A 28 18.68 -2.85 37.08
C LEU A 28 18.11 -1.90 38.14
N ARG A 29 18.67 -0.69 38.22
CA ARG A 29 18.18 0.36 39.13
C ARG A 29 17.21 1.26 38.38
N CYS A 30 16.05 1.51 38.97
CA CYS A 30 15.07 2.45 38.42
C CYS A 30 15.53 3.89 38.64
N GLU A 31 15.56 4.69 37.59
CA GLU A 31 15.90 6.12 37.67
C GLU A 31 14.77 6.97 38.27
N CYS A 32 13.54 6.46 38.28
CA CYS A 32 12.36 7.18 38.78
C CYS A 32 12.18 7.01 40.31
N CYS A 33 12.17 5.77 40.82
CA CYS A 33 11.94 5.49 42.24
C CYS A 33 13.17 4.95 42.99
N GLY A 34 14.29 4.72 42.30
CA GLY A 34 15.52 4.19 42.91
C GLY A 34 15.50 2.68 43.20
N ALA A 35 14.38 1.99 42.98
CA ALA A 35 14.23 0.57 43.26
C ALA A 35 15.15 -0.33 42.41
N GLU A 36 15.66 -1.39 43.03
CA GLU A 36 16.47 -2.41 42.36
C GLU A 36 15.59 -3.56 41.88
N ASN A 37 15.63 -3.82 40.57
CA ASN A 37 14.82 -4.83 39.91
C ASN A 37 15.73 -5.87 39.25
N ARG A 38 15.34 -7.14 39.25
CA ARG A 38 16.11 -8.18 38.58
C ARG A 38 15.98 -8.06 37.07
N ASP A 39 17.11 -8.15 36.39
CA ASP A 39 17.18 -8.16 34.95
C ASP A 39 16.62 -9.48 34.40
N THR A 40 15.42 -9.40 33.82
CA THR A 40 14.69 -10.54 33.23
C THR A 40 14.51 -10.33 31.71
N GLY A 41 15.26 -9.39 31.13
CA GLY A 41 15.14 -8.98 29.72
C GLY A 41 15.83 -9.93 28.73
N SER A 42 16.66 -10.87 29.23
CA SER A 42 17.34 -11.88 28.43
C SER A 42 16.37 -12.96 27.92
N LYS A 43 15.53 -12.60 26.96
CA LYS A 43 14.66 -13.52 26.23
C LYS A 43 15.03 -13.52 24.75
N VAL A 44 15.06 -14.71 24.16
CA VAL A 44 15.26 -14.87 22.72
C VAL A 44 14.06 -14.24 21.99
N THR A 45 14.31 -13.23 21.17
CA THR A 45 13.28 -12.62 20.33
C THR A 45 13.41 -13.13 18.91
N ILE A 46 12.32 -13.68 18.37
CA ILE A 46 12.25 -14.13 16.99
C ILE A 46 11.59 -13.01 16.19
N THR A 47 12.34 -12.39 15.29
CA THR A 47 11.81 -11.39 14.34
C THR A 47 11.67 -12.03 12.96
N GLN A 48 10.54 -11.79 12.29
CA GLN A 48 10.31 -12.19 10.91
C GLN A 48 9.99 -10.96 10.08
N THR A 49 10.47 -10.93 8.84
CA THR A 49 10.17 -9.84 7.90
C THR A 49 8.72 -9.93 7.43
N LYS A 50 8.09 -8.77 7.22
CA LYS A 50 6.73 -8.78 6.69
C LYS A 50 6.78 -9.14 5.20
N PRO A 51 5.78 -9.86 4.69
CA PRO A 51 5.74 -10.16 3.26
C PRO A 51 5.69 -8.93 2.34
N SER A 52 5.09 -7.84 2.83
CA SER A 52 5.02 -6.54 2.15
C SER A 52 6.36 -5.83 2.00
N ASP A 53 7.36 -6.15 2.83
CA ASP A 53 8.66 -5.48 2.81
C ASP A 53 9.47 -5.84 1.56
N PHE A 54 9.07 -6.91 0.86
CA PHE A 54 9.71 -7.39 -0.36
C PHE A 54 8.66 -7.64 -1.45
N PRO A 55 8.14 -6.58 -2.09
CA PRO A 55 7.18 -6.72 -3.19
C PRO A 55 7.88 -7.35 -4.40
N SER A 56 7.32 -8.45 -4.91
CA SER A 56 7.80 -9.09 -6.15
C SER A 56 6.62 -9.68 -6.92
N PHE A 57 6.76 -9.82 -8.24
CA PHE A 57 5.70 -10.36 -9.09
C PHE A 57 5.30 -11.79 -8.66
N LEU A 58 6.28 -12.64 -8.36
CA LEU A 58 6.03 -14.00 -7.86
C LEU A 58 5.28 -13.98 -6.52
N ARG A 59 5.66 -13.10 -5.60
CA ARG A 59 5.04 -13.00 -4.28
C ARG A 59 3.63 -12.44 -4.37
N GLN A 60 3.41 -11.45 -5.23
CA GLN A 60 2.08 -10.94 -5.54
C GLN A 60 1.20 -12.08 -6.08
N LYS A 61 1.68 -12.83 -7.08
CA LYS A 61 0.94 -13.98 -7.65
C LYS A 61 0.60 -15.08 -6.63
N LEU A 62 1.47 -15.30 -5.64
CA LEU A 62 1.27 -16.31 -4.59
C LEU A 62 0.42 -15.83 -3.41
N GLN A 63 0.43 -14.53 -3.09
CA GLN A 63 -0.20 -13.97 -1.88
C GLN A 63 -1.47 -13.15 -2.17
N SER A 64 -1.67 -12.69 -3.40
CA SER A 64 -2.90 -11.98 -3.76
C SER A 64 -4.00 -12.97 -4.13
N SER A 65 -5.07 -13.02 -3.35
CA SER A 65 -6.33 -13.67 -3.74
C SER A 65 -7.15 -12.85 -4.75
N VAL A 66 -6.63 -11.70 -5.17
CA VAL A 66 -7.25 -10.80 -6.15
C VAL A 66 -6.66 -11.11 -7.53
N GLN A 67 -7.53 -11.28 -8.53
CA GLN A 67 -7.10 -11.47 -9.91
C GLN A 67 -6.31 -10.23 -10.39
N SER A 68 -5.12 -10.47 -10.94
CA SER A 68 -4.39 -9.43 -11.68
C SER A 68 -5.23 -9.04 -12.88
N VAL A 69 -5.67 -7.78 -12.93
CA VAL A 69 -6.44 -7.28 -14.06
C VAL A 69 -5.54 -7.18 -15.27
N GLU A 70 -5.80 -8.01 -16.28
CA GLU A 70 -5.11 -7.94 -17.55
C GLU A 70 -5.56 -6.67 -18.29
N LYS A 71 -4.59 -5.84 -18.72
CA LYS A 71 -4.87 -4.56 -19.41
C LYS A 71 -5.77 -4.71 -20.65
N HIS A 72 -5.76 -5.87 -21.29
CA HIS A 72 -6.60 -6.15 -22.46
C HIS A 72 -8.07 -6.40 -22.11
N ASN A 73 -8.39 -6.80 -20.88
CA ASN A 73 -9.77 -7.07 -20.45
C ASN A 73 -10.46 -5.86 -19.80
N LEU A 74 -9.76 -4.73 -19.68
CA LEU A 74 -10.34 -3.46 -19.24
C LEU A 74 -11.02 -2.77 -20.43
N GLN A 75 -12.24 -3.20 -20.75
CA GLN A 75 -13.07 -2.52 -21.73
C GLN A 75 -13.82 -1.37 -21.04
N THR A 76 -13.10 -0.30 -20.71
CA THR A 76 -13.68 0.92 -20.11
C THR A 76 -14.37 1.80 -21.15
N GLU A 77 -14.09 1.55 -22.44
CA GLU A 77 -14.52 2.40 -23.54
C GLU A 77 -15.82 1.87 -24.17
N SER A 78 -16.83 2.73 -24.23
CA SER A 78 -18.10 2.48 -24.93
C SER A 78 -17.96 2.69 -26.43
N THR A 79 -18.77 2.01 -27.24
CA THR A 79 -18.79 2.15 -28.70
C THR A 79 -19.90 3.11 -29.16
N ALA A 80 -19.61 3.90 -30.20
CA ALA A 80 -20.56 4.80 -30.87
C ALA A 80 -20.53 4.56 -32.39
N HIS A 81 -21.66 4.85 -33.03
CA HIS A 81 -21.79 4.81 -34.49
C HIS A 81 -21.32 6.15 -35.09
N GLU A 82 -20.03 6.27 -35.36
CA GLU A 82 -19.42 7.41 -36.03
C GLU A 82 -18.38 6.95 -37.06
N THR A 83 -18.42 7.54 -38.26
CA THR A 83 -17.53 7.18 -39.35
C THR A 83 -16.12 7.73 -39.13
N CYS A 84 -15.13 6.85 -39.01
CA CYS A 84 -13.73 7.24 -38.88
C CYS A 84 -13.24 7.96 -40.15
N PRO A 85 -12.69 9.18 -40.04
CA PRO A 85 -12.28 9.98 -41.20
C PRO A 85 -11.09 9.38 -41.97
N LYS A 86 -10.35 8.45 -41.34
CA LYS A 86 -9.14 7.85 -41.92
C LYS A 86 -9.38 6.51 -42.61
N CYS A 87 -10.23 5.65 -42.06
CA CYS A 87 -10.45 4.29 -42.56
C CYS A 87 -11.90 3.97 -42.96
N GLY A 88 -12.85 4.88 -42.71
CA GLY A 88 -14.25 4.72 -43.11
C GLY A 88 -15.06 3.73 -42.26
N ARG A 89 -14.53 3.24 -41.14
CA ARG A 89 -15.27 2.36 -40.22
C ARG A 89 -16.37 3.14 -39.50
N GLU A 90 -17.56 2.56 -39.38
CA GLU A 90 -18.75 3.19 -38.77
C GLU A 90 -18.84 3.03 -37.25
N GLU A 91 -18.11 2.08 -36.66
CA GLU A 91 -18.08 1.89 -35.20
C GLU A 91 -16.71 2.28 -34.63
N VAL A 92 -16.74 3.17 -33.63
CA VAL A 92 -15.56 3.71 -32.95
C VAL A 92 -15.78 3.70 -31.45
N LYS A 93 -14.69 3.61 -30.68
CA LYS A 93 -14.76 3.71 -29.22
C LYS A 93 -14.75 5.18 -28.83
N TYR A 94 -15.45 5.55 -27.76
CA TYR A 94 -15.46 6.93 -27.27
C TYR A 94 -15.29 7.00 -25.75
N THR A 95 -14.73 8.11 -25.28
CA THR A 95 -14.66 8.47 -23.86
C THR A 95 -15.03 9.93 -23.70
N THR A 96 -15.90 10.25 -22.75
CA THR A 96 -16.29 11.62 -22.41
C THR A 96 -15.42 12.15 -21.28
N VAL A 97 -14.84 13.34 -21.49
CA VAL A 97 -14.01 14.01 -20.48
C VAL A 97 -14.42 15.48 -20.43
N GLN A 98 -14.61 16.01 -19.21
CA GLN A 98 -14.85 17.45 -19.04
C GLN A 98 -13.51 18.18 -19.00
N LEU A 99 -13.17 18.91 -20.06
CA LEU A 99 -11.92 19.66 -20.16
C LEU A 99 -12.09 21.16 -19.85
N ARG A 100 -13.34 21.62 -19.72
CA ARG A 100 -13.68 23.05 -19.56
C ARG A 100 -14.53 23.30 -18.32
N SER A 101 -15.01 24.54 -18.19
CA SER A 101 -15.91 24.96 -17.12
C SER A 101 -17.17 24.09 -17.07
N ALA A 102 -17.77 23.97 -15.88
CA ALA A 102 -18.99 23.16 -15.68
C ALA A 102 -20.21 23.65 -16.49
N ASP A 103 -20.17 24.88 -17.01
CA ASP A 103 -21.21 25.49 -17.85
C ASP A 103 -21.10 25.09 -19.34
N GLU A 104 -20.00 24.45 -19.75
CA GLU A 104 -19.77 24.01 -21.13
C GLU A 104 -20.01 22.49 -21.27
N GLY A 105 -20.36 22.05 -22.48
CA GLY A 105 -20.56 20.64 -22.80
C GLY A 105 -19.26 19.82 -22.68
N SER A 106 -19.41 18.51 -22.48
CA SER A 106 -18.28 17.60 -22.34
C SER A 106 -17.56 17.38 -23.68
N THR A 107 -16.24 17.25 -23.66
CA THR A 107 -15.47 16.82 -24.82
C THR A 107 -15.58 15.30 -25.00
N VAL A 108 -15.97 14.87 -26.20
CA VAL A 108 -15.97 13.46 -26.60
C VAL A 108 -14.65 13.15 -27.30
N ILE A 109 -13.91 12.15 -26.81
CA ILE A 109 -12.68 11.65 -27.45
C ILE A 109 -13.02 10.33 -28.12
N TYR A 110 -12.93 10.28 -29.45
CA TYR A 110 -13.11 9.09 -30.24
C TYR A 110 -11.76 8.40 -30.50
N SER A 111 -11.76 7.08 -30.44
CA SER A 111 -10.62 6.20 -30.68
C SER A 111 -11.06 5.08 -31.63
N CYS A 112 -10.48 5.07 -32.82
CA CYS A 112 -10.73 4.02 -33.82
C CYS A 112 -9.67 2.92 -33.72
N GLU A 113 -10.05 1.68 -34.01
CA GLU A 113 -9.13 0.52 -34.05
C GLU A 113 -7.99 0.66 -35.07
N CYS A 114 -8.11 1.56 -36.04
CA CYS A 114 -7.01 1.88 -36.96
C CYS A 114 -5.89 2.73 -36.32
N GLY A 115 -6.03 3.10 -35.05
CA GLY A 115 -5.11 3.95 -34.30
C GLY A 115 -5.35 5.45 -34.48
N ASN A 116 -6.41 5.86 -35.19
CA ASN A 116 -6.79 7.28 -35.29
C ASN A 116 -7.60 7.70 -34.06
N SER A 117 -7.26 8.84 -33.46
CA SER A 117 -8.04 9.46 -32.38
C SER A 117 -8.33 10.92 -32.71
N TRP A 118 -9.52 11.38 -32.37
CA TRP A 118 -9.96 12.76 -32.55
C TRP A 118 -10.91 13.16 -31.43
N ASN A 119 -11.12 14.46 -31.27
CA ASN A 119 -12.04 14.99 -30.28
C ASN A 119 -13.14 15.83 -30.93
N GLU A 120 -14.30 15.80 -30.31
CA GLU A 120 -15.45 16.65 -30.64
C GLU A 120 -15.89 17.36 -29.37
N ASN A 121 -16.16 18.66 -29.47
CA ASN A 121 -16.71 19.44 -28.37
C ASN A 121 -18.20 19.60 -28.64
N ASN A 122 -19.02 19.12 -27.71
CA ASN A 122 -20.46 19.38 -27.70
C ASN A 122 -20.74 20.70 -26.98
#